data_AF-K5DNK6-F1
#
_entry.id   AF-K5DNK6-F1
#
_cell.length_a   1.000
_cell.length_b   1.000
_cell.length_c   1.000
_cell.angle_alpha   90.00
_cell.angle_beta   90.00
_cell.angle_gamma   90.00
#
_symmetry.space_group_name_H-M   'P 1'
#
loop_
_entity.id
_entity.type
_entity.pdbx_description
1 polymer ?
#
loop_
_entity_poly.entity_id
_entity_poly.type
_entity_poly.pdbx_seq_one_letter_code
_entity_poly.pdbx_strand_id
1 'polypeptide(L)'
;MSNHQLITGSEAAAELVPASVAYDNHIVPLRILADTLIVAAASPLTTETQERLHFILNRNVRGVIRTAEWIAVRLHELYDDQPELDDADVGVTWYWPNWHWYDGDQFNVKCSGWEGMSHWTGCHEFPPDHADYDMWRWIVSVPQYHRLVDEKEVPGIRRIWRRYVAKCRPTWFLR
;
A
#
# COMPACT_ATOMS: atom_id res chain seq x y z
N MET A 1 15.51 5.47 -28.54
CA MET A 1 15.58 4.94 -27.16
C MET A 1 15.43 6.13 -26.21
N SER A 2 14.19 6.46 -25.80
CA SER A 2 13.93 7.65 -24.97
C SER A 2 14.08 7.31 -23.50
N ASN A 3 15.19 7.75 -22.91
CA ASN A 3 15.38 7.84 -21.46
C ASN A 3 14.36 8.84 -20.89
N HIS A 4 13.21 8.35 -20.44
CA HIS A 4 12.30 9.17 -19.64
C HIS A 4 12.90 9.31 -18.24
N GLN A 5 13.52 10.47 -17.97
CA GLN A 5 13.84 10.90 -16.62
C GLN A 5 12.53 11.19 -15.88
N LEU A 6 11.99 10.19 -15.20
CA LEU A 6 10.98 10.41 -14.18
C LEU A 6 11.68 10.95 -12.94
N ILE A 7 11.46 12.23 -12.63
CA ILE A 7 11.77 12.81 -11.32
C ILE A 7 10.46 12.74 -10.54
N THR A 8 10.34 11.76 -9.66
CA THR A 8 9.14 11.58 -8.83
C THR A 8 9.36 12.16 -7.44
N GLY A 9 8.34 12.77 -6.84
CA GLY A 9 8.38 13.23 -5.44
C GLY A 9 8.33 12.05 -4.45
N SER A 10 8.57 12.33 -3.16
CA SER A 10 8.68 11.29 -2.12
C SER A 10 7.46 10.38 -2.00
N GLU A 11 6.25 10.87 -2.22
CA GLU A 11 5.03 10.06 -2.19
C GLU A 11 4.99 9.01 -3.30
N ALA A 12 5.39 9.37 -4.51
CA ALA A 12 5.45 8.45 -5.65
C ALA A 12 6.63 7.48 -5.53
N ALA A 13 7.69 7.85 -4.80
CA ALA A 13 8.76 6.93 -4.45
C ALA A 13 8.35 5.95 -3.34
N ALA A 14 7.56 6.40 -2.36
CA ALA A 14 6.99 5.57 -1.29
C ALA A 14 6.03 4.50 -1.81
N GLU A 15 5.31 4.75 -2.91
CA GLU A 15 4.50 3.71 -3.58
C GLU A 15 5.30 2.48 -4.04
N LEU A 16 6.60 2.62 -4.23
CA LEU A 16 7.47 1.56 -4.77
C LEU A 16 8.30 0.87 -3.71
N VAL A 17 8.21 1.33 -2.47
CA VAL A 17 8.92 0.75 -1.33
C VAL A 17 7.86 0.30 -0.33
N PRO A 18 7.66 -1.01 -0.13
CA PRO A 18 6.74 -1.49 0.89
C PRO A 18 7.10 -0.94 2.27
N ALA A 19 6.09 -0.62 3.08
CA ALA A 19 6.29 -0.08 4.43
C ALA A 19 7.22 -0.98 5.27
N SER A 20 7.04 -2.31 5.22
CA SER A 20 7.91 -3.27 5.91
C SER A 20 9.37 -3.11 5.51
N VAL A 21 9.66 -2.99 4.20
CA VAL A 21 11.02 -2.79 3.70
C VAL A 21 11.60 -1.45 4.16
N ALA A 22 10.78 -0.39 4.19
CA ALA A 22 11.19 0.93 4.64
C ALA A 22 11.52 0.95 6.14
N TYR A 23 10.67 0.34 6.97
CA TYR A 23 10.85 0.23 8.41
C TYR A 23 12.02 -0.67 8.79
N ASP A 24 12.10 -1.89 8.25
CA ASP A 24 13.14 -2.87 8.57
C ASP A 24 14.55 -2.38 8.25
N ASN A 25 14.67 -1.51 7.24
CA ASN A 25 15.95 -0.96 6.80
C ASN A 25 16.18 0.49 7.26
N HIS A 26 15.23 1.09 7.99
CA HIS A 26 15.25 2.50 8.41
C HIS A 26 15.56 3.47 7.26
N ILE A 27 14.88 3.28 6.13
CA ILE A 27 15.06 4.09 4.92
C ILE A 27 13.79 4.83 4.51
N VAL A 28 13.94 6.08 4.09
CA VAL A 28 12.83 6.89 3.57
C VAL A 28 13.02 7.12 2.07
N PRO A 29 12.12 6.67 1.20
CA PRO A 29 12.21 6.95 -0.22
C PRO A 29 11.95 8.44 -0.49
N LEU A 30 12.90 9.09 -1.17
CA LEU A 30 12.84 10.52 -1.46
C LEU A 30 12.34 10.79 -2.88
N ARG A 31 12.86 10.04 -3.85
CA ARG A 31 12.58 10.20 -5.28
C ARG A 31 13.19 9.08 -6.08
N ILE A 32 12.74 8.93 -7.31
CA ILE A 32 13.43 8.14 -8.33
C ILE A 32 14.15 9.10 -9.27
N LEU A 33 15.36 8.74 -9.67
CA LEU A 33 16.09 9.38 -10.76
C LEU A 33 16.47 8.29 -11.78
N ALA A 34 15.80 8.34 -12.94
CA ALA A 34 15.89 7.30 -13.97
C ALA A 34 15.52 5.91 -13.40
N ASP A 35 16.50 5.08 -13.07
CA ASP A 35 16.30 3.74 -12.48
C ASP A 35 16.99 3.57 -11.12
N THR A 36 17.30 4.70 -10.47
CA THR A 36 17.88 4.71 -9.14
C THR A 36 16.91 5.33 -8.14
N LEU A 37 16.53 4.54 -7.14
CA LEU A 37 15.80 4.99 -5.98
C LEU A 37 16.74 5.74 -5.04
N ILE A 38 16.45 7.01 -4.79
CA ILE A 38 17.15 7.81 -3.79
C ILE A 38 16.41 7.66 -2.48
N VAL A 39 17.10 7.17 -1.45
CA VAL A 39 16.55 6.98 -0.10
C VAL A 39 17.33 7.82 0.89
N ALA A 40 16.67 8.31 1.93
CA ALA A 40 17.34 8.84 3.11
C ALA A 40 17.57 7.73 4.13
N ALA A 41 18.69 7.78 4.85
CA ALA A 41 19.00 6.88 5.96
C ALA A 41 19.73 7.66 7.07
N ALA A 42 19.66 7.15 8.31
CA ALA A 42 20.34 7.75 9.46
C ALA A 42 21.88 7.54 9.45
N SER A 43 22.36 6.60 8.63
CA SER A 43 23.77 6.27 8.46
C SER A 43 24.04 5.88 7.02
N PRO A 44 25.30 5.91 6.54
CA PRO A 44 25.65 5.43 5.22
C PRO A 44 25.16 3.99 5.01
N LEU A 45 24.48 3.73 3.90
CA LEU A 45 24.07 2.36 3.56
C LEU A 45 25.31 1.52 3.31
N THR A 46 25.42 0.38 3.99
CA THR A 46 26.46 -0.61 3.71
C THR A 46 26.22 -1.24 2.33
N THR A 47 27.28 -1.80 1.74
CA THR A 47 27.17 -2.54 0.46
C THR A 47 26.13 -3.66 0.57
N GLU A 48 26.13 -4.39 1.69
CA GLU A 48 25.16 -5.46 1.95
C GLU A 48 23.70 -4.95 1.96
N THR A 49 23.43 -3.84 2.66
CA THR A 49 22.09 -3.24 2.68
C THR A 49 21.69 -2.74 1.29
N GLN A 50 22.63 -2.17 0.51
CA GLN A 50 22.36 -1.74 -0.86
C GLN A 50 22.03 -2.92 -1.78
N GLU A 51 22.79 -4.01 -1.73
CA GLU A 51 22.54 -5.21 -2.51
C GLU A 51 21.22 -5.89 -2.14
N ARG A 52 20.93 -5.97 -0.83
CA ARG A 52 19.66 -6.50 -0.32
C ARG A 52 18.48 -5.67 -0.82
N LEU A 53 18.54 -4.34 -0.69
CA LEU A 53 17.50 -3.45 -1.18
C LEU A 53 17.37 -3.50 -2.70
N HIS A 54 18.48 -3.64 -3.42
CA HIS A 54 18.48 -3.82 -4.87
C HIS A 54 17.72 -5.09 -5.28
N PHE A 55 17.99 -6.20 -4.61
CA PHE A 55 17.31 -7.47 -4.84
C PHE A 55 15.81 -7.37 -4.53
N ILE A 56 15.44 -6.82 -3.37
CA ILE A 56 14.03 -6.72 -2.94
C ILE A 56 13.23 -5.78 -3.84
N LEU A 57 13.81 -4.62 -4.18
CA LEU A 57 13.10 -3.55 -4.90
C LEU A 57 13.31 -3.63 -6.42
N ASN A 58 14.16 -4.55 -6.88
CA ASN A 58 14.60 -4.72 -8.27
C ASN A 58 15.06 -3.39 -8.90
N ARG A 59 15.82 -2.57 -8.14
CA ARG A 59 16.24 -1.22 -8.53
C ARG A 59 17.56 -0.82 -7.89
N ASN A 60 18.33 0.05 -8.53
CA ASN A 60 19.51 0.60 -7.88
C ASN A 60 19.10 1.52 -6.71
N VAL A 61 19.79 1.44 -5.58
CA VAL A 61 19.49 2.27 -4.41
C VAL A 61 20.69 3.14 -4.05
N ARG A 62 20.46 4.43 -3.82
CA ARG A 62 21.47 5.36 -3.30
C ARG A 62 20.98 6.07 -2.06
N GLY A 63 21.82 6.06 -1.03
CA GLY A 63 21.54 6.69 0.26
C GLY A 63 21.95 8.16 0.29
N VAL A 64 21.11 8.98 0.93
CA VAL A 64 21.42 10.33 1.40
C VAL A 64 21.31 10.32 2.92
N ILE A 65 22.23 10.97 3.63
CA ILE A 65 22.21 10.96 5.09
C ILE A 65 21.23 12.02 5.60
N ARG A 66 20.40 11.63 6.58
CA ARG A 66 19.54 12.50 7.39
C ARG A 66 19.67 12.10 8.86
N THR A 67 19.11 12.91 9.77
CA THR A 67 19.10 12.54 11.19
C THR A 67 18.10 11.42 11.45
N ALA A 68 18.31 10.64 12.51
CA ALA A 68 17.42 9.55 12.87
C ALA A 68 16.00 10.04 13.17
N GLU A 69 15.87 11.22 13.80
CA GLU A 69 14.58 11.85 14.10
C GLU A 69 13.83 12.20 12.81
N TRP A 70 14.53 12.75 11.82
CA TRP A 70 13.93 13.07 10.53
C TRP A 70 13.44 11.81 9.80
N ILE A 71 14.22 10.72 9.87
CA ILE A 71 13.84 9.42 9.29
C ILE A 71 12.58 8.88 9.97
N ALA A 72 12.53 8.89 11.30
CA ALA A 72 11.39 8.40 12.05
C ALA A 72 10.10 9.18 11.73
N VAL A 73 10.16 10.52 11.80
CA VAL A 73 9.02 11.38 11.46
C VAL A 73 8.56 11.15 10.03
N ARG A 74 9.50 11.06 9.07
CA ARG A 74 9.13 10.95 7.66
C ARG A 74 8.65 9.56 7.27
N LEU A 75 9.13 8.49 7.92
CA LEU A 75 8.54 7.15 7.78
C LEU A 75 7.08 7.17 8.22
N HIS A 76 6.82 7.76 9.39
CA HIS A 76 5.47 7.90 9.93
C HIS A 76 4.57 8.71 8.99
N GLU A 77 5.00 9.87 8.51
CA GLU A 77 4.21 10.67 7.57
C GLU A 77 3.91 9.95 6.23
N LEU A 78 4.82 9.09 5.76
CA LEU A 78 4.67 8.42 4.46
C LEU A 78 3.88 7.11 4.54
N TYR A 79 3.98 6.40 5.66
CA TYR A 79 3.44 5.04 5.81
C TYR A 79 2.41 4.92 6.94
N ASP A 80 2.49 5.77 7.96
CA ASP A 80 1.60 5.79 9.13
C ASP A 80 0.50 6.85 9.02
N ASP A 81 0.29 7.47 7.86
CA ASP A 81 -0.99 8.14 7.52
C ASP A 81 -2.10 7.09 7.26
N GLN A 82 -2.08 6.04 8.08
CA GLN A 82 -3.17 5.17 8.49
C GLN A 82 -3.68 5.79 9.81
N PRO A 83 -4.99 6.02 9.99
CA PRO A 83 -5.50 6.67 11.19
C PRO A 83 -4.95 6.02 12.47
N GLU A 84 -4.40 6.83 13.39
CA GLU A 84 -4.04 6.41 14.74
C GLU A 84 -5.24 5.69 15.36
N LEU A 85 -5.00 4.46 15.82
CA LEU A 85 -6.02 3.64 16.45
C LEU A 85 -5.99 3.95 17.93
N ASP A 86 -7.09 4.51 18.42
CA ASP A 86 -7.42 4.35 19.82
C ASP A 86 -7.53 2.83 20.06
N ASP A 87 -6.69 2.27 20.93
CA ASP A 87 -6.75 0.86 21.36
C ASP A 87 -8.09 0.52 22.08
N ALA A 88 -8.99 1.50 22.19
CA ALA A 88 -10.34 1.38 22.70
C ALA A 88 -11.41 1.13 21.60
N ASP A 89 -11.04 0.98 20.33
CA ASP A 89 -12.05 1.02 19.26
C ASP A 89 -12.91 -0.25 19.14
N VAL A 90 -14.21 0.01 19.29
CA VAL A 90 -15.33 -0.94 19.34
C VAL A 90 -15.80 -1.15 17.91
N GLY A 91 -15.17 -2.08 17.17
CA GLY A 91 -15.59 -2.39 15.80
C GLY A 91 -14.45 -2.70 14.84
N VAL A 92 -13.67 -3.75 15.08
CA VAL A 92 -12.67 -4.21 14.09
C VAL A 92 -13.31 -5.25 13.19
N THR A 93 -13.28 -5.03 11.88
CA THR A 93 -13.70 -6.00 10.86
C THR A 93 -12.49 -6.45 10.05
N TRP A 94 -12.37 -7.74 9.82
CA TRP A 94 -11.42 -8.31 8.87
C TRP A 94 -12.16 -8.91 7.68
N TYR A 95 -11.48 -8.93 6.55
CA TYR A 95 -11.95 -9.46 5.29
C TYR A 95 -11.01 -10.57 4.82
N TRP A 96 -11.58 -11.63 4.24
CA TRP A 96 -10.85 -12.74 3.64
C TRP A 96 -11.05 -12.69 2.12
N PRO A 97 -10.25 -11.90 1.37
CA PRO A 97 -10.49 -11.70 -0.06
C PRO A 97 -10.30 -12.99 -0.87
N ASN A 98 -9.50 -13.94 -0.38
CA ASN A 98 -9.36 -15.27 -0.98
C ASN A 98 -10.58 -16.18 -0.75
N TRP A 99 -11.51 -15.80 0.12
CA TRP A 99 -12.79 -16.44 0.38
C TRP A 99 -13.94 -15.55 -0.09
N HIS A 100 -14.08 -15.46 -1.41
CA HIS A 100 -15.11 -14.69 -2.08
C HIS A 100 -15.96 -15.56 -3.01
N TRP A 101 -17.16 -15.07 -3.34
CA TRP A 101 -18.02 -15.67 -4.35
C TRP A 101 -18.90 -14.59 -5.00
N TYR A 102 -19.57 -14.98 -6.08
CA TYR A 102 -20.57 -14.14 -6.75
C TYR A 102 -21.96 -14.76 -6.57
N ASP A 103 -22.95 -13.92 -6.29
CA ASP A 103 -24.37 -14.26 -6.38
C ASP A 103 -25.02 -13.35 -7.42
N GLY A 104 -25.21 -13.87 -8.64
CA GLY A 104 -25.45 -13.02 -9.81
C GLY A 104 -24.29 -12.03 -10.02
N ASP A 105 -24.61 -10.74 -10.09
CA ASP A 105 -23.61 -9.67 -10.20
C ASP A 105 -23.08 -9.18 -8.84
N GLN A 106 -23.69 -9.60 -7.73
CA GLN A 106 -23.24 -9.24 -6.39
C GLN A 106 -21.95 -9.98 -6.06
N PHE A 107 -20.96 -9.23 -5.57
CA PHE A 107 -19.69 -9.76 -5.11
C PHE A 107 -19.70 -9.88 -3.59
N ASN A 108 -19.34 -11.04 -3.05
CA ASN A 108 -19.40 -11.31 -1.63
C ASN A 108 -18.02 -11.71 -1.11
N VAL A 109 -17.63 -11.18 0.05
CA VAL A 109 -16.37 -11.52 0.74
C VAL A 109 -16.70 -11.98 2.14
N LYS A 110 -16.14 -13.10 2.58
CA LYS A 110 -16.26 -13.51 3.98
C LYS A 110 -15.58 -12.48 4.88
N CYS A 111 -16.24 -12.13 5.97
CA CYS A 111 -15.74 -11.20 6.97
C CYS A 111 -16.07 -11.67 8.38
N SER A 112 -15.42 -11.07 9.36
CA SER A 112 -15.59 -11.33 10.78
C SER A 112 -15.10 -10.11 11.52
N GLY A 113 -15.60 -9.91 12.73
CA GLY A 113 -15.22 -8.75 13.50
C GLY A 113 -15.58 -8.88 14.96
N TRP A 114 -15.22 -7.84 15.71
CA TRP A 114 -15.63 -7.68 17.11
C TRP A 114 -16.55 -6.49 17.26
N GLU A 115 -17.63 -6.70 18.01
CA GLU A 115 -18.47 -5.62 18.53
C GLU A 115 -18.42 -5.70 20.05
N GLY A 116 -17.69 -4.78 20.67
CA GLY A 116 -17.33 -4.87 22.09
C GLY A 116 -16.55 -6.16 22.38
N MET A 117 -17.10 -7.01 23.25
CA MET A 117 -16.51 -8.32 23.61
C MET A 117 -17.06 -9.49 22.78
N SER A 118 -17.95 -9.24 21.81
CA SER A 118 -18.58 -10.29 21.01
C SER A 118 -17.93 -10.42 19.65
N HIS A 119 -17.49 -11.62 19.29
CA HIS A 119 -16.99 -11.93 17.95
C HIS A 119 -18.15 -12.38 17.05
N TRP A 120 -18.20 -11.86 15.83
CA TRP A 120 -19.14 -12.26 14.80
C TRP A 120 -18.42 -12.70 13.53
N THR A 121 -19.08 -13.52 12.72
CA THR A 121 -18.59 -13.97 11.41
C THR A 121 -19.76 -13.94 10.44
N GLY A 122 -19.52 -13.47 9.22
CA GLY A 122 -20.54 -13.32 8.20
C GLY A 122 -19.94 -13.06 6.82
N CYS A 123 -20.66 -12.28 6.04
CA CYS A 123 -20.24 -11.85 4.72
C CYS A 123 -20.48 -10.36 4.56
N HIS A 124 -19.58 -9.70 3.85
CA HIS A 124 -19.79 -8.36 3.36
C HIS A 124 -20.19 -8.43 1.90
N GLU A 125 -21.26 -7.72 1.57
CA GLU A 125 -21.90 -7.75 0.27
C GLU A 125 -21.55 -6.48 -0.49
N PHE A 126 -20.99 -6.64 -1.68
CA PHE A 126 -20.69 -5.57 -2.61
C PHE A 126 -21.59 -5.73 -3.83
N PRO A 127 -22.78 -5.12 -3.85
CA PRO A 127 -23.58 -5.04 -5.06
C PRO A 127 -22.89 -4.17 -6.13
N PRO A 128 -23.26 -4.28 -7.42
CA PRO A 128 -22.61 -3.55 -8.52
C PRO A 128 -22.58 -2.02 -8.39
N ASP A 129 -23.52 -1.44 -7.66
CA ASP A 129 -23.62 0.00 -7.38
C ASP A 129 -22.86 0.43 -6.12
N HIS A 130 -22.28 -0.51 -5.37
CA HIS A 130 -21.45 -0.21 -4.21
C HIS A 130 -20.19 0.55 -4.62
N ALA A 131 -19.85 1.62 -3.88
CA ALA A 131 -18.74 2.51 -4.23
C ALA A 131 -17.38 1.81 -4.37
N ASP A 132 -17.18 0.71 -3.63
CA ASP A 132 -15.96 -0.09 -3.65
C ASP A 132 -16.07 -1.41 -4.46
N TYR A 133 -17.18 -1.64 -5.19
CA TYR A 133 -17.39 -2.89 -5.95
C TYR A 133 -16.20 -3.26 -6.85
N ASP A 134 -15.80 -2.33 -7.72
CA ASP A 134 -14.67 -2.52 -8.63
C ASP A 134 -13.32 -2.62 -7.91
N MET A 135 -13.18 -1.95 -6.77
CA MET A 135 -11.98 -2.06 -5.94
C MET A 135 -11.85 -3.47 -5.39
N TRP A 136 -12.92 -4.05 -4.88
CA TRP A 136 -12.93 -5.39 -4.31
C TRP A 136 -12.71 -6.47 -5.36
N ARG A 137 -13.29 -6.31 -6.55
CA ARG A 137 -12.98 -7.15 -7.72
C ARG A 137 -11.50 -7.08 -8.11
N TRP A 138 -10.90 -5.90 -8.02
CA TRP A 138 -9.46 -5.73 -8.23
C TRP A 138 -8.64 -6.40 -7.12
N ILE A 139 -8.99 -6.20 -5.85
CA ILE A 139 -8.31 -6.81 -4.69
C ILE A 139 -8.20 -8.33 -4.87
N VAL A 140 -9.29 -9.02 -5.23
CA VAL A 140 -9.24 -10.49 -5.41
C VAL A 140 -8.48 -10.94 -6.66
N SER A 141 -8.29 -10.05 -7.62
CA SER A 141 -7.48 -10.34 -8.81
C SER A 141 -5.97 -10.20 -8.57
N VAL A 142 -5.55 -9.53 -7.49
CA VAL A 142 -4.13 -9.26 -7.21
C VAL A 142 -3.64 -10.20 -6.10
N PRO A 143 -2.66 -11.09 -6.36
CA PRO A 143 -2.18 -12.07 -5.39
C PRO A 143 -1.69 -11.47 -4.06
N GLN A 144 -1.19 -10.24 -4.06
CA GLN A 144 -0.70 -9.56 -2.85
C GLN A 144 -1.79 -9.34 -1.78
N TYR A 145 -3.07 -9.36 -2.18
CA TYR A 145 -4.22 -9.25 -1.27
C TYR A 145 -4.93 -10.58 -1.03
N HIS A 146 -4.33 -11.71 -1.39
CA HIS A 146 -4.84 -13.04 -1.02
C HIS A 146 -4.46 -13.40 0.42
N ARG A 147 -4.71 -12.47 1.34
CA ARG A 147 -4.45 -12.55 2.79
C ARG A 147 -5.59 -11.90 3.55
N LEU A 148 -5.63 -12.08 4.87
CA LEU A 148 -6.51 -11.30 5.74
C LEU A 148 -6.23 -9.80 5.53
N VAL A 149 -7.29 -9.03 5.32
CA VAL A 149 -7.24 -7.56 5.20
C VAL A 149 -8.02 -6.97 6.36
N ASP A 150 -7.38 -6.12 7.14
CA ASP A 150 -8.06 -5.35 8.19
C ASP A 150 -8.82 -4.18 7.55
N GLU A 151 -10.03 -3.87 8.05
CA GLU A 151 -10.80 -2.68 7.64
C GLU A 151 -9.93 -1.41 7.66
N LYS A 152 -9.00 -1.32 8.60
CA LYS A 152 -8.07 -0.20 8.76
C LYS A 152 -7.13 -0.02 7.56
N GLU A 153 -6.84 -1.09 6.82
CA GLU A 153 -6.01 -1.05 5.62
C GLU A 153 -6.79 -0.55 4.38
N VAL A 154 -8.13 -0.64 4.40
CA VAL A 154 -8.99 -0.35 3.23
C VAL A 154 -8.78 1.06 2.66
N PRO A 155 -8.65 2.14 3.46
CA PRO A 155 -8.34 3.47 2.92
C PRO A 155 -7.03 3.54 2.13
N GLY A 156 -6.00 2.82 2.59
CA GLY A 156 -4.70 2.73 1.91
C GLY A 156 -4.81 1.96 0.60
N ILE A 157 -5.48 0.81 0.63
CA ILE A 157 -5.74 -0.02 -0.55
C ILE A 157 -6.56 0.77 -1.59
N ARG A 158 -7.58 1.52 -1.16
CA ARG A 158 -8.41 2.38 -2.02
C ARG A 158 -7.57 3.44 -2.74
N ARG A 159 -6.58 4.02 -2.06
CA ARG A 159 -5.64 4.99 -2.66
C ARG A 159 -4.81 4.34 -3.79
N ILE A 160 -4.29 3.13 -3.55
CA ILE A 160 -3.53 2.35 -4.54
C ILE A 160 -4.42 1.99 -5.74
N TRP A 161 -5.63 1.49 -5.48
CA TRP A 161 -6.60 1.14 -6.52
C TRP A 161 -6.94 2.33 -7.42
N ARG A 162 -7.23 3.50 -6.85
CA ARG A 162 -7.51 4.73 -7.63
C ARG A 162 -6.35 5.09 -8.56
N ARG A 163 -5.11 4.94 -8.10
CA ARG A 163 -3.91 5.17 -8.93
C ARG A 163 -3.77 4.13 -10.03
N TYR A 164 -4.07 2.86 -9.74
CA TYR A 164 -4.13 1.79 -10.74
C TYR A 164 -5.16 2.11 -11.84
N VAL A 165 -6.39 2.46 -11.45
CA VAL A 165 -7.46 2.84 -12.40
C VAL A 165 -7.05 4.04 -13.25
N ALA A 166 -6.43 5.07 -12.65
CA ALA A 166 -5.95 6.25 -13.38
C ALA A 166 -4.87 5.91 -14.43
N LYS A 167 -4.01 4.92 -14.18
CA LYS A 167 -3.00 4.45 -15.13
C LYS A 167 -3.58 3.53 -16.21
N CYS A 168 -4.57 2.70 -15.86
CA CYS A 168 -5.16 1.72 -16.76
C CYS A 168 -6.30 2.28 -17.63
N ARG A 169 -6.91 3.41 -17.26
CA ARG A 169 -7.85 4.12 -18.13
C ARG A 169 -7.08 4.83 -19.25
N PRO A 170 -7.34 4.55 -20.53
CA PRO A 170 -6.81 5.35 -21.62
C PRO A 170 -7.26 6.80 -21.43
N THR A 171 -6.33 7.74 -21.51
CA THR A 171 -6.53 9.20 -21.38
C THR A 171 -7.41 9.83 -22.48
N TRP A 172 -8.18 9.04 -23.22
CA TRP A 172 -8.97 9.47 -24.38
C TRP A 172 -10.46 9.72 -24.08
N PHE A 173 -10.89 9.64 -22.82
CA PHE A 173 -12.29 9.86 -22.41
C PHE A 173 -12.56 11.24 -21.78
N LEU A 174 -11.65 12.20 -21.88
CA LEU A 174 -11.97 13.62 -21.68
C LEU A 174 -12.14 14.28 -23.04
N ARG A 175 -13.37 14.22 -23.55
CA ARG A 175 -13.92 15.17 -24.53
C ARG A 175 -15.14 15.82 -23.93
#